data_AF-A0A971CRG4-F1
#
_entry.id   AF-A0A971CRG4-F1
#
_cell.length_a   1.000
_cell.length_b   1.000
_cell.length_c   1.000
_cell.angle_alpha   90.00
_cell.angle_beta   90.00
_cell.angle_gamma   90.00
#
_symmetry.space_group_name_H-M   'P 1'
#
loop_
_entity.id
_entity.type
_entity.pdbx_description
1 polymer ?
#
loop_
_entity_poly.entity_id
_entity_poly.type
_entity_poly.pdbx_seq_one_letter_code
_entity_poly.pdbx_strand_id
1 'polypeptide(L)'
;MTTTSTETPSAHAPTEPAVVPPSSAHHAPQATAAPQQQQATAVSQDHGRIPTTDLLRRQMAHCGEYSFQALNKIGKLSPEDTGRITQQYLKYLNEVAKGTPFIDSLEFLYFEGWRKPELEARDTILKLTRSLISYSKTKITHLAFAHQTDTPIEFYNSFPAISEISRLLNVPIIQVSEKDFFSVASINPFTATAAARLISNEIQHEIGRKPFSFVSTTDLTAWKYLIGRHFGA
;
A
#
# COMPACT_ATOMS: atom_id res chain seq x y z
N MET A 1 -5.32 -60.73 25.64
CA MET A 1 -5.81 -60.98 27.00
C MET A 1 -4.98 -60.06 27.89
N THR A 2 -5.48 -59.00 28.49
CA THR A 2 -6.70 -58.87 29.30
C THR A 2 -7.18 -57.43 29.27
N THR A 3 -8.49 -57.27 29.19
CA THR A 3 -9.28 -56.04 29.29
C THR A 3 -9.35 -55.54 30.73
N THR A 4 -9.42 -54.22 30.95
CA THR A 4 -10.32 -53.63 31.96
C THR A 4 -10.59 -52.16 31.70
N SER A 5 -11.86 -51.89 31.42
CA SER A 5 -12.52 -50.58 31.42
C SER A 5 -12.93 -50.19 32.84
N THR A 6 -13.05 -48.89 33.09
CA THR A 6 -13.98 -48.36 34.10
C THR A 6 -14.47 -46.97 33.69
N GLU A 7 -15.75 -46.92 33.30
CA GLU A 7 -16.65 -45.75 33.40
C GLU A 7 -16.81 -45.40 34.90
N THR A 8 -17.28 -44.23 35.35
CA THR A 8 -18.63 -43.63 35.16
C THR A 8 -18.70 -42.29 35.99
N PRO A 9 -19.84 -41.59 36.20
CA PRO A 9 -20.12 -40.25 35.64
C PRO A 9 -20.45 -39.17 36.71
N SER A 10 -20.81 -37.96 36.27
CA SER A 10 -21.80 -37.02 36.90
C SER A 10 -21.45 -35.57 36.52
N ALA A 11 -22.36 -34.60 36.42
CA ALA A 11 -23.81 -34.52 36.36
C ALA A 11 -24.16 -33.09 35.91
N HIS A 12 -25.37 -32.93 35.38
CA HIS A 12 -26.03 -31.68 34.99
C HIS A 12 -26.02 -30.56 36.06
N ALA A 13 -26.02 -29.28 35.61
CA ALA A 13 -27.24 -28.46 35.60
C ALA A 13 -27.00 -27.05 34.96
N PRO A 14 -28.03 -26.49 34.26
CA PRO A 14 -28.04 -25.15 33.68
C PRO A 14 -28.92 -24.16 34.48
N THR A 15 -28.61 -22.87 34.44
CA THR A 15 -29.46 -21.73 34.84
C THR A 15 -28.70 -20.44 34.50
N GLU A 16 -29.23 -19.31 34.06
CA GLU A 16 -30.49 -18.81 33.51
C GLU A 16 -30.15 -17.37 33.04
N PRO A 17 -30.82 -16.77 32.04
CA PRO A 17 -30.51 -15.43 31.56
C PRO A 17 -31.28 -14.33 32.32
N ALA A 18 -30.58 -13.30 32.80
CA ALA A 18 -31.19 -12.15 33.46
C ALA A 18 -31.53 -11.02 32.46
N VAL A 19 -32.82 -10.99 32.13
CA VAL A 19 -33.76 -9.85 31.94
C VAL A 19 -33.21 -8.43 31.77
N VAL A 20 -33.58 -7.85 30.62
CA VAL A 20 -33.54 -6.42 30.24
C VAL A 20 -34.72 -5.66 30.86
N PRO A 21 -34.54 -4.44 31.40
CA PRO A 21 -35.64 -3.51 31.63
C PRO A 21 -35.87 -2.56 30.43
N PRO A 22 -37.13 -2.19 30.13
CA PRO A 22 -37.50 -1.35 29.00
C PRO A 22 -37.26 0.13 29.31
N SER A 23 -36.74 0.89 28.32
CA SER A 23 -36.77 2.35 28.35
C SER A 23 -37.88 2.83 27.43
N SER A 24 -38.90 3.42 28.06
CA SER A 24 -40.07 3.99 27.41
C SER A 24 -39.70 5.23 26.60
N ALA A 25 -40.34 5.33 25.43
CA ALA A 25 -40.44 6.51 24.59
C ALA A 25 -40.90 7.75 25.37
N HIS A 26 -40.57 8.95 24.89
CA HIS A 26 -41.56 9.99 24.57
C HIS A 26 -40.94 11.28 24.00
N HIS A 27 -41.55 11.74 22.91
CA HIS A 27 -41.67 13.13 22.44
C HIS A 27 -40.49 13.85 21.77
N ALA A 28 -40.56 13.84 20.44
CA ALA A 28 -40.31 15.03 19.63
C ALA A 28 -41.39 16.10 19.89
N PRO A 29 -41.02 17.38 19.70
CA PRO A 29 -41.82 18.21 18.80
C PRO A 29 -40.96 18.92 17.74
N GLN A 30 -41.52 18.91 16.53
CA GLN A 30 -41.13 19.73 15.38
C GLN A 30 -41.15 21.22 15.74
N ALA A 31 -40.14 21.96 15.28
CA ALA A 31 -40.23 23.40 15.08
C ALA A 31 -39.67 23.75 13.69
N THR A 32 -40.59 24.17 12.84
CA THR A 32 -40.42 24.85 11.56
C THR A 32 -39.70 26.19 11.69
N ALA A 33 -38.66 26.42 10.89
CA ALA A 33 -38.27 27.77 10.46
C ALA A 33 -37.50 27.73 9.11
N ALA A 34 -37.76 28.76 8.32
CA ALA A 34 -37.52 28.95 6.88
C ALA A 34 -36.04 28.93 6.40
N PRO A 35 -35.81 28.79 5.07
CA PRO A 35 -34.48 28.66 4.50
C PRO A 35 -33.79 30.02 4.33
N GLN A 36 -32.67 30.22 5.03
CA GLN A 36 -31.72 31.28 4.66
C GLN A 36 -30.77 30.74 3.59
N GLN A 37 -30.91 31.29 2.38
CA GLN A 37 -29.93 31.20 1.31
C GLN A 37 -28.63 31.86 1.78
N GLN A 38 -27.71 31.06 2.35
CA GLN A 38 -26.30 31.41 2.40
C GLN A 38 -25.65 30.89 1.12
N GLN A 39 -25.52 31.80 0.16
CA GLN A 39 -24.60 31.68 -0.96
C GLN A 39 -23.17 31.69 -0.38
N ALA A 40 -22.71 30.53 0.08
CA ALA A 40 -21.30 30.28 0.29
C ALA A 40 -20.69 30.06 -1.10
N THR A 41 -20.21 31.14 -1.71
CA THR A 41 -19.15 31.04 -2.72
C THR A 41 -17.94 30.44 -2.03
N ALA A 42 -17.88 29.10 -2.02
CA ALA A 42 -16.68 28.35 -1.75
C ALA A 42 -15.71 28.64 -2.90
N VAL A 43 -14.96 29.74 -2.75
CA VAL A 43 -13.71 29.91 -3.46
C VAL A 43 -12.80 28.84 -2.89
N SER A 44 -12.82 27.66 -3.50
CA SER A 44 -11.82 26.63 -3.28
C SER A 44 -10.47 27.27 -3.56
N GLN A 45 -9.77 27.65 -2.50
CA GLN A 45 -8.39 28.08 -2.57
C GLN A 45 -7.59 26.86 -3.00
N ASP A 46 -7.41 26.75 -4.31
CA ASP A 46 -6.48 25.81 -4.95
C ASP A 46 -5.06 26.29 -4.66
N HIS A 47 -4.65 26.12 -3.40
CA HIS A 47 -3.33 26.49 -2.93
C HIS A 47 -2.32 25.48 -3.47
N GLY A 48 -1.79 25.79 -4.66
CA GLY A 48 -0.42 25.44 -5.05
C GLY A 48 -0.04 23.97 -4.90
N ARG A 49 -0.99 23.04 -5.16
CA ARG A 49 -0.70 21.61 -5.13
C ARG A 49 0.25 21.34 -6.29
N ILE A 50 1.54 21.09 -5.98
CA ILE A 50 2.52 20.59 -6.95
C ILE A 50 1.81 19.48 -7.73
N PRO A 51 1.85 19.46 -9.07
CA PRO A 51 1.21 18.41 -9.85
C PRO A 51 1.61 17.06 -9.26
N THR A 52 0.65 16.26 -8.83
CA THR A 52 0.88 14.99 -8.12
C THR A 52 1.97 14.18 -8.85
N THR A 53 1.92 14.17 -10.18
CA THR A 53 2.91 13.52 -11.05
C THR A 53 4.37 13.96 -10.83
N ASP A 54 4.66 15.25 -10.64
CA ASP A 54 6.04 15.75 -10.46
C ASP A 54 6.58 15.41 -9.08
N LEU A 55 5.73 15.45 -8.06
CA LEU A 55 6.06 14.97 -6.72
C LEU A 55 6.37 13.47 -6.75
N LEU A 56 5.50 12.67 -7.39
CA LEU A 56 5.68 11.22 -7.52
C LEU A 56 6.92 10.87 -8.35
N ARG A 57 7.21 11.60 -9.43
CA ARG A 57 8.42 11.42 -10.23
C ARG A 57 9.68 11.63 -9.38
N ARG A 58 9.75 12.72 -8.60
CA ARG A 58 10.86 12.96 -7.67
C ARG A 58 10.98 11.86 -6.63
N GLN A 59 9.85 11.39 -6.11
CA GLN A 59 9.84 10.29 -5.15
C GLN A 59 10.38 8.99 -5.76
N MET A 60 9.99 8.66 -6.99
CA MET A 60 10.50 7.50 -7.73
C MET A 60 11.98 7.62 -8.04
N ALA A 61 12.47 8.82 -8.40
CA ALA A 61 13.89 9.08 -8.60
C ALA A 61 14.69 8.78 -7.33
N HIS A 62 14.26 9.29 -6.19
CA HIS A 62 14.90 9.00 -4.89
C HIS A 62 14.85 7.51 -4.52
N CYS A 63 13.70 6.85 -4.72
CA CYS A 63 13.56 5.41 -4.46
C CYS A 63 14.51 4.60 -5.35
N GLY A 64 14.62 4.93 -6.64
CA GLY A 64 15.51 4.23 -7.56
C GLY A 64 16.98 4.44 -7.22
N GLU A 65 17.40 5.69 -7.01
CA GLU A 65 18.76 6.01 -6.58
C GLU A 65 19.13 5.25 -5.31
N TYR A 66 18.27 5.29 -4.28
CA TYR A 66 18.54 4.60 -3.03
C TYR A 66 18.56 3.08 -3.19
N SER A 67 17.70 2.52 -4.03
CA SER A 67 17.69 1.08 -4.36
C SER A 67 19.02 0.67 -4.99
N PHE A 68 19.49 1.39 -6.01
CA PHE A 68 20.73 1.06 -6.71
C PHE A 68 21.96 1.25 -5.82
N GLN A 69 22.01 2.32 -5.03
CA GLN A 69 23.07 2.52 -4.04
C GLN A 69 23.08 1.43 -2.96
N ALA A 70 21.92 1.00 -2.48
CA ALA A 70 21.81 -0.09 -1.52
C ALA A 70 22.31 -1.41 -2.11
N LEU A 71 21.88 -1.75 -3.34
CA LEU A 71 22.34 -2.94 -4.06
C LEU A 71 23.85 -2.93 -4.29
N ASN A 72 24.44 -1.77 -4.58
CA ASN A 72 25.88 -1.60 -4.68
C ASN A 72 26.58 -1.93 -3.36
N LYS A 73 26.15 -1.29 -2.27
CA LYS A 73 26.73 -1.49 -0.93
C LYS A 73 26.73 -2.94 -0.46
N ILE A 74 25.74 -3.73 -0.89
CA ILE A 74 25.63 -5.16 -0.55
C ILE A 74 26.17 -6.10 -1.64
N GLY A 75 26.90 -5.57 -2.64
CA GLY A 75 27.59 -6.34 -3.67
C GLY A 75 26.69 -7.00 -4.70
N LYS A 76 25.47 -6.48 -4.92
CA LYS A 76 24.50 -6.96 -5.92
C LYS A 76 24.49 -6.12 -7.20
N LEU A 77 25.15 -4.97 -7.20
CA LEU A 77 25.32 -4.09 -8.35
C LEU A 77 26.74 -3.52 -8.35
N SER A 78 27.43 -3.46 -9.49
CA SER A 78 28.77 -2.85 -9.52
C SER A 78 28.70 -1.32 -9.42
N PRO A 79 29.77 -0.63 -8.98
CA PRO A 79 29.82 0.83 -8.98
C PRO A 79 29.57 1.45 -10.36
N GLU A 80 30.13 0.86 -11.42
CA GLU A 80 29.98 1.31 -12.81
C GLU A 80 28.52 1.19 -13.26
N ASP A 81 27.90 0.04 -12.98
CA ASP A 81 26.49 -0.19 -13.31
C ASP A 81 25.58 0.70 -12.47
N THR A 82 25.92 0.97 -11.21
CA THR A 82 25.12 1.86 -10.34
C THR A 82 24.98 3.24 -10.95
N GLY A 83 26.08 3.85 -11.36
CA GLY A 83 26.07 5.18 -11.99
C GLY A 83 25.30 5.16 -13.30
N ARG A 84 25.62 4.22 -14.19
CA ARG A 84 24.98 4.08 -15.51
C ARG A 84 23.47 3.87 -15.41
N ILE A 85 23.03 2.92 -14.58
CA ILE A 85 21.61 2.55 -14.47
C ILE A 85 20.81 3.63 -13.75
N THR A 86 21.40 4.32 -12.77
CA THR A 86 20.76 5.49 -12.14
C THR A 86 20.45 6.56 -13.18
N GLN A 87 21.42 6.91 -14.05
CA GLN A 87 21.21 7.90 -15.11
C GLN A 87 20.16 7.45 -16.14
N GLN A 88 20.17 6.17 -16.52
CA GLN A 88 19.15 5.60 -17.40
C GLN A 88 17.74 5.69 -16.78
N TYR A 89 17.62 5.39 -15.49
CA TYR A 89 16.35 5.44 -14.78
C TYR A 89 15.82 6.88 -14.63
N LEU A 90 16.70 7.84 -14.32
CA LEU A 90 16.34 9.26 -14.28
C LEU A 90 15.87 9.78 -15.64
N LYS A 91 16.56 9.37 -16.72
CA LYS A 91 16.13 9.69 -18.09
C LYS A 91 14.74 9.12 -18.37
N TYR A 92 14.53 7.84 -18.08
CA TYR A 92 13.23 7.18 -18.19
C TYR A 92 12.13 7.96 -17.46
N LEU A 93 12.34 8.30 -16.19
CA LEU A 93 11.33 9.03 -15.38
C LEU A 93 10.93 10.38 -15.98
N ASN A 94 11.84 11.06 -16.66
CA ASN A 94 11.57 12.33 -17.34
C ASN A 94 10.79 12.15 -18.65
N GLU A 95 10.87 10.98 -19.28
CA GLU A 95 10.17 10.62 -20.52
C GLU A 95 8.78 10.02 -20.27
N VAL A 96 8.50 9.54 -19.05
CA VAL A 96 7.17 9.00 -18.68
C VAL A 96 6.09 10.08 -18.83
N ALA A 97 5.13 9.80 -19.72
CA ALA A 97 3.98 10.66 -19.96
C ALA A 97 3.11 10.82 -18.71
N LYS A 98 2.55 12.03 -18.54
CA LYS A 98 1.66 12.35 -17.41
C LYS A 98 0.51 11.35 -17.33
N GLY A 99 0.25 10.82 -16.13
CA GLY A 99 -0.82 9.85 -15.88
C GLY A 99 -0.41 8.38 -16.11
N THR A 100 0.77 8.11 -16.69
CA THR A 100 1.28 6.75 -16.87
C THR A 100 1.94 6.26 -15.58
N PRO A 101 1.67 5.01 -15.12
CA PRO A 101 2.39 4.43 -13.99
C PRO A 101 3.91 4.35 -14.23
N PHE A 102 4.68 4.61 -13.17
CA PHE A 102 6.13 4.45 -13.20
C PHE A 102 6.50 2.97 -13.04
N ILE A 103 7.47 2.51 -13.81
CA ILE A 103 8.12 1.20 -13.60
C ILE A 103 8.93 1.30 -12.30
N ASP A 104 8.80 0.29 -11.43
CA ASP A 104 9.59 0.23 -10.21
C ASP A 104 11.09 0.03 -10.53
N SER A 105 11.98 0.61 -9.74
CA SER A 105 13.41 0.55 -10.02
C SER A 105 13.99 -0.87 -10.06
N LEU A 106 13.44 -1.85 -9.33
CA LEU A 106 13.89 -3.25 -9.43
C LEU A 106 13.46 -3.90 -10.74
N GLU A 107 12.24 -3.59 -11.20
CA GLU A 107 11.74 -4.03 -12.50
C GLU A 107 12.56 -3.38 -13.62
N PHE A 108 12.79 -2.06 -13.53
CA PHE A 108 13.62 -1.32 -14.46
C PHE A 108 15.06 -1.86 -14.51
N LEU A 109 15.69 -2.08 -13.35
CA LEU A 109 17.05 -2.65 -13.28
C LEU A 109 17.12 -3.96 -14.05
N TYR A 110 16.14 -4.84 -13.84
CA TYR A 110 16.14 -6.16 -14.44
C TYR A 110 15.93 -6.12 -15.97
N PHE A 111 14.85 -5.46 -16.41
CA PHE A 111 14.43 -5.48 -17.82
C PHE A 111 15.15 -4.44 -18.68
N GLU A 112 15.39 -3.24 -18.17
CA GLU A 112 16.00 -2.15 -18.94
C GLU A 112 17.50 -2.00 -18.66
N GLY A 113 17.89 -2.11 -17.38
CA GLY A 113 19.26 -1.92 -16.92
C GLY A 113 20.19 -3.06 -17.32
N TRP A 114 19.78 -4.30 -17.04
CA TRP A 114 20.51 -5.53 -17.37
C TRP A 114 20.02 -6.23 -18.64
N ARG A 115 18.81 -5.92 -19.11
CA ARG A 115 18.22 -6.51 -20.32
C ARG A 115 18.18 -8.04 -20.27
N LYS A 116 17.76 -8.59 -19.13
CA LYS A 116 17.69 -10.04 -18.91
C LYS A 116 16.37 -10.63 -19.41
N PRO A 117 16.35 -11.92 -19.79
CA PRO A 117 15.13 -12.61 -20.22
C PRO A 117 14.08 -12.69 -19.11
N GLU A 118 12.79 -12.62 -19.47
CA GLU A 118 11.69 -12.65 -18.49
C GLU A 118 11.64 -13.94 -17.65
N LEU A 119 12.12 -15.07 -18.20
CA LEU A 119 12.09 -16.36 -17.53
C LEU A 119 12.78 -16.37 -16.15
N GLU A 120 13.83 -15.55 -15.97
CA GLU A 120 14.59 -15.47 -14.72
C GLU A 120 14.17 -14.27 -13.84
N ALA A 121 13.19 -13.47 -14.28
CA ALA A 121 12.82 -12.21 -13.65
C ALA A 121 12.30 -12.42 -12.23
N ARG A 122 11.40 -13.39 -12.06
CA ARG A 122 10.76 -13.70 -10.78
C ARG A 122 11.81 -13.98 -9.69
N ASP A 123 12.71 -14.93 -9.94
CA ASP A 123 13.68 -15.38 -8.94
C ASP A 123 14.76 -14.34 -8.68
N THR A 124 15.19 -13.62 -9.72
CA THR A 124 16.20 -12.57 -9.58
C THR A 124 15.65 -11.38 -8.80
N ILE A 125 14.47 -10.88 -9.17
CA ILE A 125 13.84 -9.75 -8.47
C ILE A 125 13.56 -10.13 -7.02
N LEU A 126 13.05 -11.34 -6.73
CA LEU A 126 12.86 -11.80 -5.36
C LEU A 126 14.16 -11.80 -4.54
N LYS A 127 15.28 -12.26 -5.12
CA LYS A 127 16.60 -12.21 -4.46
C LYS A 127 17.03 -10.78 -4.18
N LEU A 128 16.80 -9.85 -5.11
CA LEU A 128 17.11 -8.43 -4.92
C LEU A 128 16.22 -7.80 -3.84
N THR A 129 14.91 -8.04 -3.88
CA THR A 129 13.94 -7.62 -2.88
C THR A 129 14.35 -8.07 -1.48
N ARG A 130 14.67 -9.36 -1.29
CA ARG A 130 15.14 -9.88 0.00
C ARG A 130 16.44 -9.23 0.45
N SER A 131 17.38 -9.00 -0.46
CA SER A 131 18.64 -8.31 -0.16
C SER A 131 18.39 -6.88 0.31
N LEU A 132 17.45 -6.16 -0.31
CA LEU A 132 17.05 -4.81 0.10
C LEU A 132 16.29 -4.78 1.44
N ILE A 133 15.46 -5.79 1.72
CA ILE A 133 14.81 -5.94 3.03
C ILE A 133 15.86 -6.13 4.11
N SER A 134 16.85 -7.01 3.90
CA SER A 134 17.93 -7.23 4.86
C SER A 134 18.82 -5.99 5.05
N TYR A 135 18.99 -5.18 4.01
CA TYR A 135 19.71 -3.90 4.10
C TYR A 135 18.89 -2.81 4.82
N SER A 136 17.57 -2.85 4.69
CA SER A 136 16.67 -1.91 5.35
C SER A 136 16.74 -2.07 6.87
N LYS A 137 16.88 -0.95 7.58
CA LYS A 137 16.79 -0.92 9.06
C LYS A 137 15.35 -1.03 9.57
N THR A 138 14.37 -0.90 8.68
CA THR A 138 12.94 -0.99 9.00
C THR A 138 12.49 -2.45 8.90
N LYS A 139 11.69 -2.90 9.87
CA LYS A 139 11.01 -4.20 9.80
C LYS A 139 10.01 -4.19 8.64
N ILE A 140 10.35 -4.86 7.55
CA ILE A 140 9.51 -5.00 6.36
C ILE A 140 9.24 -6.49 6.17
N THR A 141 7.97 -6.87 6.12
CA THR A 141 7.55 -8.26 5.94
C THR A 141 7.48 -8.60 4.45
N HIS A 142 7.84 -9.81 4.08
CA HIS A 142 7.60 -10.35 2.75
C HIS A 142 6.36 -11.26 2.78
N LEU A 143 5.37 -10.95 1.93
CA LEU A 143 4.09 -11.64 1.83
C LEU A 143 3.99 -12.36 0.49
N ALA A 144 4.26 -13.67 0.47
CA ALA A 144 4.21 -14.49 -0.75
C ALA A 144 2.79 -14.57 -1.36
N PHE A 145 1.75 -14.47 -0.52
CA PHE A 145 0.35 -14.61 -0.93
C PHE A 145 -0.40 -13.29 -1.00
N ALA A 146 0.29 -12.17 -1.19
CA ALA A 146 -0.34 -10.84 -1.23
C ALA A 146 -1.47 -10.76 -2.29
N HIS A 147 -1.37 -11.54 -3.37
CA HIS A 147 -2.39 -11.64 -4.43
C HIS A 147 -3.77 -12.13 -3.96
N GLN A 148 -3.86 -12.79 -2.80
CA GLN A 148 -5.11 -13.28 -2.22
C GLN A 148 -5.91 -12.20 -1.46
N THR A 149 -5.33 -11.02 -1.28
CA THR A 149 -6.01 -9.90 -0.61
C THR A 149 -7.10 -9.31 -1.50
N ASP A 150 -8.11 -8.66 -0.94
CA ASP A 150 -9.14 -7.98 -1.73
C ASP A 150 -8.68 -6.59 -2.20
N THR A 151 -9.34 -6.07 -3.25
CA THR A 151 -9.12 -4.68 -3.69
C THR A 151 -10.00 -3.80 -2.81
N PRO A 152 -9.45 -2.83 -2.07
CA PRO A 152 -10.23 -1.99 -1.17
C PRO A 152 -10.95 -0.89 -1.97
N ILE A 153 -11.92 -1.28 -2.81
CA ILE A 153 -12.63 -0.41 -3.76
C ILE A 153 -13.30 0.76 -3.04
N GLU A 154 -14.01 0.51 -1.94
CA GLU A 154 -14.68 1.55 -1.15
C GLU A 154 -13.69 2.58 -0.60
N PHE A 155 -12.50 2.13 -0.21
CA PHE A 155 -11.45 3.00 0.29
C PHE A 155 -10.89 3.89 -0.83
N TYR A 156 -10.59 3.32 -2.01
CA TYR A 156 -10.14 4.11 -3.16
C TYR A 156 -11.21 5.10 -3.64
N ASN A 157 -12.48 4.72 -3.61
CA ASN A 157 -13.60 5.63 -3.94
C ASN A 157 -13.72 6.78 -2.93
N SER A 158 -13.45 6.51 -1.65
CA SER A 158 -13.46 7.51 -0.59
C SER A 158 -12.24 8.44 -0.64
N PHE A 159 -11.13 8.00 -1.24
CA PHE A 159 -9.88 8.75 -1.34
C PHE A 159 -9.28 8.69 -2.77
N PRO A 160 -9.81 9.45 -3.74
CA PRO A 160 -9.36 9.38 -5.13
C PRO A 160 -7.89 9.71 -5.34
N ALA A 161 -7.34 10.66 -4.57
CA ALA A 161 -5.91 11.00 -4.62
C ALA A 161 -5.02 9.82 -4.19
N ILE A 162 -5.46 9.02 -3.22
CA ILE A 162 -4.75 7.81 -2.79
C ILE A 162 -4.79 6.75 -3.89
N SER A 163 -5.94 6.58 -4.55
CA SER A 163 -6.04 5.69 -5.72
C SER A 163 -5.04 6.09 -6.81
N GLU A 164 -4.92 7.39 -7.10
CA GLU A 164 -3.96 7.90 -8.08
C GLU A 164 -2.51 7.67 -7.65
N ILE A 165 -2.15 7.95 -6.38
CA ILE A 165 -0.80 7.71 -5.83
C ILE A 165 -0.44 6.23 -5.95
N SER A 166 -1.32 5.33 -5.47
CA SER A 166 -1.11 3.89 -5.51
C SER A 166 -0.97 3.36 -6.93
N ARG A 167 -1.80 3.84 -7.86
CA ARG A 167 -1.73 3.47 -9.27
C ARG A 167 -0.45 3.96 -9.94
N LEU A 168 -0.09 5.23 -9.76
CA LEU A 168 1.08 5.81 -10.42
C LEU A 168 2.40 5.22 -9.91
N LEU A 169 2.48 4.89 -8.62
CA LEU A 169 3.66 4.26 -8.03
C LEU A 169 3.67 2.73 -8.18
N ASN A 170 2.60 2.13 -8.73
CA ASN A 170 2.42 0.67 -8.76
C ASN A 170 2.53 0.04 -7.35
N VAL A 171 1.95 0.69 -6.35
CA VAL A 171 1.94 0.23 -4.95
C VAL A 171 0.48 0.05 -4.47
N PRO A 172 -0.11 -1.14 -4.66
CA PRO A 172 -1.46 -1.44 -4.19
C PRO A 172 -1.57 -1.48 -2.66
N ILE A 173 -2.70 -1.02 -2.14
CA ILE A 173 -3.12 -1.20 -0.74
C ILE A 173 -3.75 -2.58 -0.62
N ILE A 174 -3.12 -3.48 0.12
CA ILE A 174 -3.54 -4.89 0.24
C ILE A 174 -4.40 -5.16 1.49
N GLN A 175 -4.49 -4.20 2.40
CA GLN A 175 -5.33 -4.31 3.58
C GLN A 175 -5.68 -2.91 4.07
N VAL A 176 -6.90 -2.74 4.53
CA VAL A 176 -7.37 -1.52 5.16
C VAL A 176 -8.34 -1.86 6.28
N SER A 177 -8.33 -1.06 7.34
CA SER A 177 -9.40 -1.03 8.33
C SER A 177 -9.86 0.41 8.45
N GLU A 178 -10.96 0.70 7.76
CA GLU A 178 -11.56 2.03 7.69
C GLU A 178 -10.50 3.12 7.41
N LYS A 179 -10.23 3.96 8.41
CA LYS A 179 -9.31 5.11 8.34
C LYS A 179 -8.19 5.02 9.38
N ASP A 180 -8.07 3.90 10.08
CA ASP A 180 -7.16 3.72 11.21
C ASP A 180 -5.83 3.10 10.78
N PHE A 181 -5.87 2.13 9.88
CA PHE A 181 -4.66 1.53 9.34
C PHE A 181 -4.82 1.03 7.92
N PHE A 182 -3.69 0.94 7.23
CA PHE A 182 -3.59 0.31 5.91
C PHE A 182 -2.25 -0.38 5.73
N SER A 183 -2.19 -1.33 4.80
CA SER A 183 -0.96 -2.04 4.40
C SER A 183 -0.77 -1.94 2.90
N VAL A 184 0.46 -1.72 2.47
CA VAL A 184 0.83 -1.67 1.04
C VAL A 184 1.79 -2.79 0.68
N ALA A 185 1.80 -3.17 -0.60
CA ALA A 185 2.73 -4.14 -1.15
C ALA A 185 3.47 -3.62 -2.39
N SER A 186 4.77 -3.91 -2.50
CA SER A 186 5.56 -3.70 -3.71
C SER A 186 6.64 -4.78 -3.84
N ILE A 187 7.28 -4.91 -4.99
CA ILE A 187 8.55 -5.65 -5.10
C ILE A 187 9.71 -4.91 -4.42
N ASN A 188 9.62 -3.59 -4.28
CA ASN A 188 10.69 -2.77 -3.72
C ASN A 188 10.32 -2.18 -2.36
N PRO A 189 11.08 -2.48 -1.28
CA PRO A 189 10.79 -1.97 0.05
C PRO A 189 10.84 -0.43 0.14
N PHE A 190 11.69 0.23 -0.65
CA PHE A 190 11.83 1.68 -0.60
C PHE A 190 10.67 2.38 -1.32
N THR A 191 10.22 1.84 -2.45
CA THR A 191 9.02 2.33 -3.15
C THR A 191 7.78 2.14 -2.28
N ALA A 192 7.61 0.97 -1.66
CA ALA A 192 6.50 0.71 -0.74
C ALA A 192 6.51 1.65 0.47
N THR A 193 7.68 1.90 1.06
CA THR A 193 7.82 2.85 2.19
C THR A 193 7.46 4.28 1.78
N ALA A 194 7.92 4.72 0.60
CA ALA A 194 7.62 6.04 0.08
C ALA A 194 6.13 6.23 -0.21
N ALA A 195 5.50 5.24 -0.84
CA ALA A 195 4.06 5.23 -1.09
C ALA A 195 3.27 5.26 0.22
N ALA A 196 3.60 4.42 1.20
CA ALA A 196 2.96 4.42 2.51
C ALA A 196 3.04 5.78 3.20
N ARG A 197 4.17 6.48 3.09
CA ARG A 197 4.33 7.83 3.64
C ARG A 197 3.41 8.84 2.94
N LEU A 198 3.37 8.82 1.60
CA LEU A 198 2.53 9.73 0.82
C LEU A 198 1.04 9.50 1.11
N ILE A 199 0.60 8.24 1.13
CA ILE A 199 -0.77 7.85 1.47
C ILE A 199 -1.11 8.28 2.90
N SER A 200 -0.22 8.05 3.87
CA SER A 200 -0.46 8.47 5.25
C SER A 200 -0.63 9.97 5.40
N ASN A 201 0.16 10.75 4.65
CA ASN A 201 0.05 12.21 4.66
C ASN A 201 -1.27 12.67 4.03
N GLU A 202 -1.72 12.01 2.96
CA GLU A 202 -3.01 12.30 2.31
C GLU A 202 -4.17 11.97 3.26
N ILE A 203 -4.17 10.80 3.92
CA ILE A 203 -5.18 10.46 4.92
C ILE A 203 -5.17 11.50 6.05
N GLN A 204 -3.98 11.84 6.58
CA GLN A 204 -3.86 12.84 7.65
C GLN A 204 -4.39 14.21 7.23
N HIS A 205 -4.18 14.62 5.98
CA HIS A 205 -4.71 15.86 5.43
C HIS A 205 -6.25 15.83 5.40
N GLU A 206 -6.84 14.74 4.91
CA GLU A 206 -8.30 14.61 4.76
C GLU A 206 -9.04 14.44 6.09
N ILE A 207 -8.46 13.72 7.06
CA ILE A 207 -9.17 13.32 8.30
C ILE A 207 -8.59 13.94 9.58
N GLY A 208 -7.47 14.66 9.48
CA GLY A 208 -6.76 15.27 10.61
C GLY A 208 -5.96 14.28 11.48
N ARG A 209 -5.99 12.98 11.18
CA ARG A 209 -5.31 11.93 11.96
C ARG A 209 -4.41 11.08 11.08
N LYS A 210 -3.19 10.84 11.55
CA LYS A 210 -2.24 9.97 10.85
C LYS A 210 -2.60 8.48 11.08
N PRO A 211 -2.81 7.70 10.01
CA PRO A 211 -3.08 6.27 10.10
C PRO A 211 -1.83 5.48 10.49
N PHE A 212 -2.01 4.25 10.98
CA PHE A 212 -0.95 3.26 11.03
C PHE A 212 -0.72 2.68 9.63
N SER A 213 0.50 2.78 9.13
CA SER A 213 0.87 2.26 7.81
C SER A 213 1.82 1.07 7.93
N PHE A 214 1.49 -0.04 7.29
CA PHE A 214 2.35 -1.21 7.22
C PHE A 214 2.95 -1.36 5.81
N VAL A 215 4.24 -1.62 5.76
CA VAL A 215 4.98 -1.81 4.51
C VAL A 215 5.29 -3.28 4.35
N SER A 216 4.80 -3.88 3.28
CA SER A 216 5.11 -5.24 2.89
C SER A 216 5.78 -5.28 1.52
N THR A 217 6.53 -6.35 1.27
CA THR A 217 6.97 -6.72 -0.06
C THR A 217 6.29 -7.98 -0.54
N THR A 218 6.31 -8.24 -1.84
CA THR A 218 5.78 -9.49 -2.42
C THR A 218 6.59 -9.90 -3.65
N ASP A 219 6.29 -11.08 -4.20
CA ASP A 219 6.92 -11.62 -5.40
C ASP A 219 6.48 -10.86 -6.66
N LEU A 220 7.33 -10.82 -7.69
CA LEU A 220 7.02 -10.14 -8.97
C LEU A 220 5.67 -10.57 -9.55
N THR A 221 5.40 -11.87 -9.59
CA THR A 221 4.16 -12.42 -10.16
C THR A 221 2.94 -11.98 -9.34
N ALA A 222 3.03 -12.07 -8.01
CA ALA A 222 1.94 -11.64 -7.13
C ALA A 222 1.71 -10.12 -7.21
N TRP A 223 2.78 -9.35 -7.31
CA TRP A 223 2.72 -7.89 -7.47
C TRP A 223 2.09 -7.48 -8.80
N LYS A 224 2.52 -8.05 -9.93
CA LYS A 224 1.90 -7.80 -11.25
C LYS A 224 0.41 -8.14 -11.24
N TYR A 225 0.03 -9.27 -10.65
CA TYR A 225 -1.37 -9.65 -10.48
C TYR A 225 -2.15 -8.63 -9.64
N LEU A 226 -1.58 -8.16 -8.52
CA LEU A 226 -2.20 -7.14 -7.68
C LEU A 226 -2.42 -5.83 -8.46
N ILE A 227 -1.44 -5.35 -9.21
CA ILE A 227 -1.56 -4.14 -10.02
C ILE A 227 -2.68 -4.29 -11.05
N GLY A 228 -2.67 -5.39 -11.82
CA GLY A 228 -3.68 -5.62 -12.85
C GLY A 228 -5.10 -5.67 -12.26
N ARG A 229 -5.26 -6.32 -11.11
CA ARG A 229 -6.54 -6.39 -10.42
C ARG A 229 -6.98 -5.06 -9.80
N HIS A 230 -6.07 -4.27 -9.23
CA HIS A 230 -6.39 -3.01 -8.57
C HIS A 230 -6.66 -1.88 -9.57
N PHE A 231 -5.96 -1.89 -10.70
CA PHE A 231 -5.88 -0.72 -11.58
C PHE A 231 -6.22 -1.03 -13.05
N GLY A 232 -6.47 -2.28 -13.41
CA GLY A 232 -6.80 -2.69 -14.79
C GLY A 232 -5.64 -2.56 -15.78
N ALA A 233 -4.40 -2.60 -15.29
CA ALA A 233 -3.18 -2.52 -16.09
C ALA A 233 -2.75 -3.88 -16.66
#